data_AF-A0AAN7H8Z0-F1
#
_entry.id   AF-A0AAN7H8Z0-F1
#
_cell.length_a   1.000
_cell.length_b   1.000
_cell.length_c   1.000
_cell.angle_alpha   90.00
_cell.angle_beta   90.00
_cell.angle_gamma   90.00
#
_symmetry.space_group_name_H-M   'P 1'
#
loop_
_entity.id
_entity.type
_entity.pdbx_description
1 polymer ?
#
loop_
_entity_poly.entity_id
_entity_poly.type
_entity_poly.pdbx_seq_one_letter_code
_entity_poly.pdbx_strand_id
1 'polypeptide(L)'
;MASLIPSEAAGAAAPQPVLQVIVLGSGGGPLENNATALLVRSITSGWRRNSVMAVDAGVHLSAIKTILERTQPTNLGQSGGDPLPYTLKTGPFAGLEIPNATAEANAAHIYNELIDTYLITHPHLDHIAGMVINTACPPGSKHRRIAVSKPKTIAALPDTIDGLRTHIFNNVIWPDLSEAGLVTYMRLVEGGSPLAGEGDGIGYTELCTGLAVKVWSVSHGSYIEKHSPRRSISSRHHSFDASSVGPTPIVPYPPSRNLTPPASLAPNPAAIHEQDERMQTCVSNSSVYFIKHVPTGREILIFGDVEPDSLSLNPRNSKVWQQAAPRIVDRKLAAIFIECSYDNSRRVEQLFGHMTPRYINEEMKALAEEVVAVRQKRKGRDAPKRKRAADDKFSETSAKRQSRSQSMASRELQLRTLAVSARRRSPRLHHRASSTASSASESDPDQHGQALRKTLPRTSHPLRSTTISQSQERALNNALKGLKVVIIHVKESMADGDAARKIILDQLNELEQVASLGVEYEISEAGKDYCF
;
A
#
# COMPACT_ATOMS: atom_id res chain seq x y z
N MET A 1 29.01 -7.22 -61.60
CA MET A 1 28.86 -6.84 -60.17
C MET A 1 27.38 -6.62 -59.91
N ALA A 2 26.81 -7.31 -58.93
CA ALA A 2 25.49 -7.02 -58.37
C ALA A 2 25.63 -7.12 -56.84
N SER A 3 25.16 -6.12 -56.11
CA SER A 3 25.38 -6.04 -54.66
C SER A 3 24.32 -6.84 -53.91
N LEU A 4 24.74 -7.85 -53.15
CA LEU A 4 23.87 -8.54 -52.20
C LEU A 4 23.79 -7.70 -50.92
N ILE A 5 22.72 -6.93 -50.79
CA ILE A 5 22.33 -6.30 -49.52
C ILE A 5 21.72 -7.42 -48.64
N PRO A 6 22.22 -7.66 -47.41
CA PRO A 6 21.58 -8.62 -46.51
C PRO A 6 20.18 -8.14 -46.13
N SER A 7 19.18 -9.03 -46.19
CA SER A 7 17.84 -8.73 -45.67
C SER A 7 17.90 -8.46 -44.17
N GLU A 8 17.13 -7.48 -43.70
CA GLU A 8 17.07 -7.11 -42.28
C GLU A 8 16.72 -8.31 -41.38
N ALA A 9 17.27 -8.31 -40.17
CA ALA A 9 17.05 -9.39 -39.22
C ALA A 9 15.56 -9.51 -38.87
N ALA A 10 15.05 -10.75 -38.85
CA ALA A 10 13.67 -11.04 -38.47
C ALA A 10 13.36 -10.41 -37.11
N GLY A 11 12.30 -9.60 -37.05
CA GLY A 11 11.92 -8.85 -35.85
C GLY A 11 11.74 -9.79 -34.66
N ALA A 12 12.48 -9.54 -33.57
CA ALA A 12 12.32 -10.31 -32.35
C ALA A 12 10.89 -10.15 -31.83
N ALA A 13 10.16 -11.27 -31.74
CA ALA A 13 8.80 -11.27 -31.24
C ALA A 13 8.73 -10.62 -29.85
N ALA A 14 7.69 -9.81 -29.62
CA ALA A 14 7.47 -9.19 -28.32
C ALA A 14 7.43 -10.29 -27.23
N PRO A 15 8.08 -10.08 -26.07
CA PRO A 15 8.12 -11.09 -25.02
C PRO A 15 6.69 -11.41 -24.57
N GLN A 16 6.35 -12.70 -24.47
CA GLN A 16 5.03 -13.11 -24.02
C GLN A 16 4.79 -12.63 -22.57
N PRO A 17 3.56 -12.15 -22.25
CA PRO A 17 3.26 -11.66 -20.93
C PRO A 17 3.29 -12.80 -19.89
N VAL A 18 3.73 -12.48 -18.68
CA VAL A 18 3.90 -13.41 -17.56
C VAL A 18 3.03 -13.07 -16.36
N LEU A 19 2.56 -11.82 -16.26
CA LEU A 19 1.59 -11.36 -15.26
C LEU A 19 0.27 -10.98 -15.94
N GLN A 20 -0.85 -11.28 -15.29
CA GLN A 20 -2.18 -10.77 -15.64
C GLN A 20 -2.80 -10.08 -14.42
N VAL A 21 -3.39 -8.89 -14.62
CA VAL A 21 -4.19 -8.16 -13.64
C VAL A 21 -5.60 -7.97 -14.19
N ILE A 22 -6.61 -8.50 -13.51
CA ILE A 22 -8.03 -8.39 -13.88
C ILE A 22 -8.70 -7.36 -12.97
N VAL A 23 -9.42 -6.42 -13.54
CA VAL A 23 -10.14 -5.38 -12.80
C VAL A 23 -11.54 -5.88 -12.44
N LEU A 24 -11.82 -6.07 -11.16
CA LEU A 24 -13.18 -6.37 -10.68
C LEU A 24 -13.97 -5.09 -10.39
N GLY A 25 -13.31 -4.08 -9.80
CA GLY A 25 -13.84 -2.74 -9.57
C GLY A 25 -12.73 -1.70 -9.63
N SER A 26 -13.03 -0.52 -10.18
CA SER A 26 -12.08 0.59 -10.35
C SER A 26 -12.61 1.96 -9.91
N GLY A 27 -13.63 1.97 -9.05
CA GLY A 27 -14.20 3.17 -8.44
C GLY A 27 -13.86 3.30 -6.96
N GLY A 28 -13.64 4.53 -6.49
CA GLY A 28 -13.48 4.84 -5.07
C GLY A 28 -14.76 5.27 -4.37
N GLY A 29 -15.88 4.66 -4.76
CA GLY A 29 -17.22 5.11 -4.44
C GLY A 29 -17.66 6.37 -5.22
N PRO A 30 -18.83 6.94 -4.89
CA PRO A 30 -19.77 6.45 -3.88
C PRO A 30 -20.54 5.18 -4.29
N LEU A 31 -20.48 4.78 -5.57
CA LEU A 31 -21.11 3.55 -6.08
C LEU A 31 -20.41 2.30 -5.56
N GLU A 32 -21.10 1.53 -4.73
CA GLU A 32 -20.60 0.30 -4.11
C GLU A 32 -20.41 -0.85 -5.10
N ASN A 33 -21.11 -0.82 -6.24
CA ASN A 33 -21.06 -1.84 -7.28
C ASN A 33 -19.80 -1.81 -8.18
N ASN A 34 -18.90 -0.83 -7.98
CA ASN A 34 -17.61 -0.70 -8.67
C ASN A 34 -16.44 -0.44 -7.70
N ALA A 35 -16.64 -0.63 -6.39
CA ALA A 35 -15.64 -0.39 -5.36
C ALA A 35 -14.33 -1.17 -5.59
N THR A 36 -13.18 -0.55 -5.33
CA THR A 36 -11.84 -1.01 -5.78
C THR A 36 -11.53 -2.47 -5.43
N ALA A 37 -11.21 -3.26 -6.45
CA ALA A 37 -10.81 -4.66 -6.33
C ALA A 37 -10.12 -5.18 -7.59
N LEU A 38 -8.99 -5.86 -7.42
CA LEU A 38 -8.18 -6.44 -8.51
C LEU A 38 -7.90 -7.92 -8.25
N LEU A 39 -7.76 -8.72 -9.31
CA LEU A 39 -7.18 -10.07 -9.24
C LEU A 39 -5.85 -10.10 -9.98
N VAL A 40 -4.81 -10.66 -9.38
CA VAL A 40 -3.48 -10.80 -9.97
C VAL A 40 -3.10 -12.28 -10.08
N ARG A 41 -2.55 -12.69 -11.23
CA ARG A 41 -2.00 -14.04 -11.41
C ARG A 41 -0.72 -14.07 -12.23
N SER A 42 0.06 -15.13 -12.03
CA SER A 42 1.05 -15.58 -13.01
C SER A 42 0.32 -16.24 -14.18
N ILE A 43 0.61 -15.80 -15.41
CA ILE A 43 0.10 -16.43 -16.63
C ILE A 43 0.70 -17.84 -16.78
N THR A 44 2.01 -17.97 -16.49
CA THR A 44 2.75 -19.24 -16.62
C THR A 44 2.33 -20.31 -15.60
N SER A 45 1.71 -19.92 -14.49
CA SER A 45 1.06 -20.85 -13.55
C SER A 45 -0.23 -21.49 -14.10
N GLY A 46 -0.79 -21.01 -15.21
CA GLY A 46 -2.09 -21.42 -15.70
C GLY A 46 -3.23 -21.06 -14.73
N TRP A 47 -4.34 -21.78 -14.84
CA TRP A 47 -5.48 -21.70 -13.93
C TRP A 47 -5.49 -22.94 -13.02
N ARG A 48 -5.22 -22.76 -11.72
CA ARG A 48 -5.16 -23.85 -10.73
C ARG A 48 -5.40 -23.32 -9.31
N ARG A 49 -5.46 -24.21 -8.32
CA ARG A 49 -5.61 -23.79 -6.92
C ARG A 49 -4.47 -22.90 -6.46
N ASN A 50 -4.82 -21.82 -5.76
CA ASN A 50 -3.94 -20.73 -5.38
C ASN A 50 -3.09 -20.20 -6.56
N SER A 51 -3.67 -20.07 -7.76
CA SER A 51 -3.04 -19.39 -8.90
C SER A 51 -3.50 -17.94 -9.08
N VAL A 52 -4.47 -17.48 -8.28
CA VAL A 52 -5.01 -16.12 -8.33
C VAL A 52 -4.98 -15.52 -6.93
N MET A 53 -4.59 -14.26 -6.85
CA MET A 53 -4.52 -13.45 -5.63
C MET A 53 -5.46 -12.25 -5.79
N ALA A 54 -6.25 -11.91 -4.78
CA ALA A 54 -6.99 -10.66 -4.76
C ALA A 54 -6.13 -9.54 -4.17
N VAL A 55 -6.29 -8.31 -4.67
CA VAL A 55 -5.66 -7.09 -4.15
C VAL A 55 -6.77 -6.06 -3.98
N ASP A 56 -7.13 -5.83 -2.73
CA ASP A 56 -8.43 -5.32 -2.28
C ASP A 56 -9.64 -6.06 -2.87
N ALA A 57 -10.80 -5.80 -2.29
CA ALA A 57 -12.02 -6.58 -2.51
C ALA A 57 -13.29 -5.79 -2.16
N GLY A 58 -13.37 -4.53 -2.58
CA GLY A 58 -14.58 -3.70 -2.50
C GLY A 58 -15.78 -4.38 -3.15
N VAL A 59 -15.66 -4.74 -4.43
CA VAL A 59 -16.49 -5.77 -5.07
C VAL A 59 -15.69 -7.04 -5.30
N HIS A 60 -16.34 -8.20 -5.39
CA HIS A 60 -15.62 -9.45 -5.66
C HIS A 60 -16.47 -10.49 -6.41
N LEU A 61 -17.19 -11.38 -5.72
CA LEU A 61 -17.98 -12.46 -6.35
C LEU A 61 -19.08 -11.92 -7.30
N SER A 62 -19.68 -10.78 -6.97
CA SER A 62 -20.63 -10.06 -7.82
C SER A 62 -20.01 -9.61 -9.15
N ALA A 63 -18.82 -9.01 -9.11
CA ALA A 63 -18.09 -8.59 -10.30
C ALA A 63 -17.64 -9.80 -11.14
N ILE A 64 -17.13 -10.86 -10.52
CA ILE A 64 -16.77 -12.11 -11.21
C ILE A 64 -17.99 -12.71 -11.93
N LYS A 65 -19.16 -12.76 -11.27
CA LYS A 65 -20.43 -13.15 -11.90
C LYS A 65 -20.75 -12.26 -13.11
N THR A 66 -20.73 -10.93 -12.94
CA THR A 66 -21.07 -9.98 -14.01
C THR A 66 -20.12 -10.03 -15.20
N ILE A 67 -18.84 -10.33 -14.99
CA ILE A 67 -17.89 -10.59 -16.08
C ILE A 67 -18.27 -11.90 -16.80
N LEU A 68 -18.56 -12.98 -16.08
CA LEU A 68 -18.97 -14.26 -16.67
C LEU A 68 -20.27 -14.15 -17.46
N GLU A 69 -21.29 -13.44 -16.96
CA GLU A 69 -22.56 -13.19 -17.67
C GLU A 69 -22.38 -12.50 -19.04
N ARG A 70 -21.24 -11.81 -19.25
CA ARG A 70 -20.89 -11.12 -20.50
C ARG A 70 -19.93 -11.92 -21.40
N THR A 71 -19.35 -13.02 -20.91
CA THR A 71 -18.18 -13.68 -21.54
C THR A 71 -18.29 -15.20 -21.68
N GLN A 72 -19.10 -15.88 -20.87
CA GLN A 72 -19.39 -17.30 -21.05
C GLN A 72 -20.57 -17.50 -22.03
N PRO A 73 -20.63 -18.62 -22.79
CA PRO A 73 -21.78 -18.91 -23.65
C PRO A 73 -23.09 -19.08 -22.87
N THR A 74 -24.22 -18.65 -23.44
CA THR A 74 -25.55 -18.70 -22.81
C THR A 74 -26.23 -20.08 -22.89
N ASN A 75 -25.69 -20.97 -23.73
CA ASN A 75 -26.14 -22.31 -24.07
C ASN A 75 -25.36 -23.43 -23.34
N LEU A 76 -24.45 -23.10 -22.41
CA LEU A 76 -23.60 -24.06 -21.70
C LEU A 76 -24.40 -25.20 -21.06
N GLY A 77 -24.01 -26.44 -21.32
CA GLY A 77 -24.63 -27.64 -20.77
C GLY A 77 -26.06 -27.94 -21.25
N GLN A 78 -26.57 -27.19 -22.24
CA GLN A 78 -27.89 -27.42 -22.83
C GLN A 78 -27.80 -28.44 -23.98
N SER A 79 -28.92 -29.11 -24.29
CA SER A 79 -28.98 -30.07 -25.41
C SER A 79 -28.75 -29.37 -26.75
N GLY A 80 -27.63 -29.66 -27.42
CA GLY A 80 -27.20 -28.96 -28.63
C GLY A 80 -26.44 -27.65 -28.39
N GLY A 81 -26.12 -27.34 -27.13
CA GLY A 81 -25.24 -26.22 -26.75
C GLY A 81 -23.80 -26.65 -26.47
N ASP A 82 -22.98 -25.72 -25.97
CA ASP A 82 -21.59 -25.98 -25.62
C ASP A 82 -21.47 -26.99 -24.46
N PRO A 83 -20.63 -28.04 -24.59
CA PRO A 83 -20.51 -29.10 -23.59
C PRO A 83 -19.77 -28.61 -22.34
N LEU A 84 -20.03 -29.28 -21.21
CA LEU A 84 -19.30 -29.06 -19.95
C LEU A 84 -18.31 -30.22 -19.69
N PRO A 85 -17.12 -29.94 -19.13
CA PRO A 85 -16.60 -28.61 -18.80
C PRO A 85 -16.19 -27.83 -20.07
N TYR A 86 -16.23 -26.49 -19.99
CA TYR A 86 -15.98 -25.60 -21.14
C TYR A 86 -14.78 -24.69 -20.89
N THR A 87 -13.85 -24.58 -21.84
CA THR A 87 -12.76 -23.60 -21.75
C THR A 87 -13.20 -22.24 -22.30
N LEU A 88 -13.27 -21.22 -21.43
CA LEU A 88 -13.57 -19.83 -21.82
C LEU A 88 -12.63 -19.33 -22.92
N LYS A 89 -13.18 -18.64 -23.94
CA LYS A 89 -12.44 -18.18 -25.12
C LYS A 89 -12.19 -16.68 -25.15
N THR A 90 -12.92 -15.91 -24.34
CA THR A 90 -12.97 -14.45 -24.37
C THR A 90 -13.04 -13.87 -22.94
N GLY A 91 -12.72 -12.58 -22.81
CA GLY A 91 -12.72 -11.86 -21.55
C GLY A 91 -11.55 -12.23 -20.60
N PRO A 92 -11.48 -11.60 -19.42
CA PRO A 92 -10.36 -11.75 -18.49
C PRO A 92 -10.06 -13.18 -18.04
N PHE A 93 -11.07 -14.04 -18.00
CA PHE A 93 -10.96 -15.45 -17.59
C PHE A 93 -10.71 -16.40 -18.77
N ALA A 94 -10.30 -15.90 -19.95
CA ALA A 94 -9.96 -16.74 -21.10
C ALA A 94 -8.91 -17.82 -20.75
N GLY A 95 -9.10 -19.01 -21.33
CA GLY A 95 -8.31 -20.20 -21.01
C GLY A 95 -8.70 -20.91 -19.71
N LEU A 96 -9.60 -20.36 -18.89
CA LEU A 96 -10.13 -21.08 -17.73
C LEU A 96 -11.14 -22.14 -18.18
N GLU A 97 -10.99 -23.36 -17.66
CA GLU A 97 -12.01 -24.40 -17.77
C GLU A 97 -13.07 -24.21 -16.67
N ILE A 98 -14.33 -24.01 -17.07
CA ILE A 98 -15.48 -23.83 -16.18
C ILE A 98 -16.36 -25.09 -16.15
N PRO A 99 -16.73 -25.62 -14.96
CA PRO A 99 -17.45 -26.90 -14.87
C PRO A 99 -18.99 -26.77 -14.77
N ASN A 100 -19.56 -25.56 -14.74
CA ASN A 100 -21.01 -25.35 -14.58
C ASN A 100 -21.62 -24.53 -15.73
N ALA A 101 -22.95 -24.61 -15.86
CA ALA A 101 -23.70 -23.86 -16.86
C ALA A 101 -23.92 -22.37 -16.52
N THR A 102 -24.02 -22.01 -15.23
CA THR A 102 -24.44 -20.64 -14.82
C THR A 102 -23.28 -19.80 -14.27
N ALA A 103 -23.38 -18.49 -14.46
CA ALA A 103 -22.34 -17.54 -14.05
C ALA A 103 -22.14 -17.49 -12.54
N GLU A 104 -23.19 -17.71 -11.73
CA GLU A 104 -23.12 -17.79 -10.27
C GLU A 104 -22.28 -18.98 -9.82
N ALA A 105 -22.53 -20.15 -10.42
CA ALA A 105 -21.82 -21.38 -10.08
C ALA A 105 -20.35 -21.33 -10.53
N ASN A 106 -20.07 -20.69 -11.68
CA ASN A 106 -18.71 -20.47 -12.16
C ASN A 106 -17.96 -19.38 -11.38
N ALA A 107 -18.63 -18.31 -10.94
CA ALA A 107 -18.06 -17.32 -10.03
C ALA A 107 -17.73 -17.93 -8.67
N ALA A 108 -18.63 -18.76 -8.11
CA ALA A 108 -18.39 -19.51 -6.89
C ALA A 108 -17.26 -20.54 -7.04
N HIS A 109 -17.07 -21.12 -8.23
CA HIS A 109 -15.93 -21.99 -8.55
C HIS A 109 -14.61 -21.22 -8.54
N ILE A 110 -14.54 -20.06 -9.22
CA ILE A 110 -13.35 -19.18 -9.22
C ILE A 110 -12.98 -18.76 -7.78
N TYR A 111 -13.97 -18.33 -7.00
CA TYR A 111 -13.79 -17.93 -5.60
C TYR A 111 -13.30 -19.09 -4.70
N ASN A 112 -13.91 -20.27 -4.78
CA ASN A 112 -13.60 -21.40 -3.89
C ASN A 112 -12.32 -22.16 -4.30
N GLU A 113 -12.05 -22.31 -5.59
CA GLU A 113 -10.94 -23.13 -6.08
C GLU A 113 -9.68 -22.36 -6.46
N LEU A 114 -9.75 -21.10 -6.93
CA LEU A 114 -8.59 -20.39 -7.50
C LEU A 114 -7.99 -19.30 -6.58
N ILE A 115 -8.83 -18.55 -5.87
CA ILE A 115 -8.45 -17.35 -5.10
C ILE A 115 -8.32 -17.70 -3.61
N ASP A 116 -7.13 -18.04 -3.12
CA ASP A 116 -6.92 -18.43 -1.71
C ASP A 116 -6.28 -17.32 -0.83
N THR A 117 -5.77 -16.23 -1.41
CA THR A 117 -5.16 -15.09 -0.69
C THR A 117 -5.67 -13.72 -1.13
N TYR A 118 -5.92 -12.86 -0.13
CA TYR A 118 -6.26 -11.45 -0.24
C TYR A 118 -5.09 -10.60 0.27
N LEU A 119 -4.57 -9.69 -0.56
CA LEU A 119 -3.78 -8.55 -0.11
C LEU A 119 -4.73 -7.39 0.18
N ILE A 120 -4.83 -6.93 1.43
CA ILE A 120 -5.67 -5.78 1.79
C ILE A 120 -4.79 -4.58 2.07
N THR A 121 -5.02 -3.45 1.41
CA THR A 121 -4.19 -2.26 1.53
C THR A 121 -4.46 -1.54 2.85
N HIS A 122 -5.74 -1.32 3.17
CA HIS A 122 -6.24 -0.68 4.38
C HIS A 122 -7.71 -1.10 4.65
N PRO A 123 -8.25 -0.90 5.86
CA PRO A 123 -9.53 -1.49 6.27
C PRO A 123 -10.77 -0.61 5.96
N HIS A 124 -10.70 0.30 4.98
CA HIS A 124 -11.87 1.06 4.54
C HIS A 124 -12.88 0.15 3.82
N LEU A 125 -14.17 0.47 3.96
CA LEU A 125 -15.27 -0.44 3.61
C LEU A 125 -15.29 -0.78 2.11
N ASP A 126 -15.01 0.20 1.26
CA ASP A 126 -14.89 0.10 -0.19
C ASP A 126 -13.63 -0.66 -0.68
N HIS A 127 -12.77 -1.12 0.23
CA HIS A 127 -11.66 -2.04 -0.07
C HIS A 127 -11.90 -3.46 0.45
N ILE A 128 -12.96 -3.70 1.25
CA ILE A 128 -13.16 -4.97 1.96
C ILE A 128 -14.58 -5.56 1.87
N ALA A 129 -15.61 -4.77 1.52
CA ALA A 129 -17.01 -5.18 1.65
C ALA A 129 -17.33 -6.47 0.88
N GLY A 130 -16.88 -6.59 -0.36
CA GLY A 130 -17.01 -7.78 -1.18
C GLY A 130 -16.37 -9.00 -0.53
N MET A 131 -15.11 -8.91 -0.08
CA MET A 131 -14.46 -10.00 0.68
C MET A 131 -15.31 -10.42 1.89
N VAL A 132 -15.69 -9.46 2.74
CA VAL A 132 -16.45 -9.72 3.98
C VAL A 132 -17.76 -10.43 3.67
N ILE A 133 -18.60 -9.87 2.80
CA ILE A 133 -19.89 -10.45 2.41
C ILE A 133 -19.71 -11.84 1.77
N ASN A 134 -18.67 -12.03 0.95
CA ASN A 134 -18.47 -13.28 0.20
C ASN A 134 -17.95 -14.43 1.06
N THR A 135 -17.55 -14.21 2.31
CA THR A 135 -17.30 -15.30 3.27
C THR A 135 -18.54 -16.14 3.57
N ALA A 136 -19.74 -15.62 3.32
CA ALA A 136 -21.00 -16.38 3.37
C ALA A 136 -21.25 -17.25 2.12
N CYS A 137 -20.34 -17.25 1.13
CA CYS A 137 -20.42 -18.13 -0.03
C CYS A 137 -20.24 -19.60 0.42
N PRO A 138 -21.18 -20.51 0.10
CA PRO A 138 -21.05 -21.91 0.52
C PRO A 138 -19.86 -22.60 -0.17
N PRO A 139 -19.21 -23.57 0.50
CA PRO A 139 -18.12 -24.34 -0.09
C PRO A 139 -18.59 -25.08 -1.36
N GLY A 140 -17.73 -25.09 -2.37
CA GLY A 140 -18.09 -25.44 -3.74
C GLY A 140 -18.62 -26.86 -3.98
N SER A 141 -19.77 -26.93 -4.64
CA SER A 141 -20.37 -28.09 -5.31
C SER A 141 -20.80 -29.30 -4.47
N LYS A 142 -22.07 -29.70 -4.67
CA LYS A 142 -22.80 -30.80 -3.99
C LYS A 142 -22.11 -32.18 -3.98
N HIS A 143 -21.05 -32.37 -4.75
CA HIS A 143 -20.29 -33.62 -4.85
C HIS A 143 -19.10 -33.74 -3.87
N ARG A 144 -18.64 -32.65 -3.24
CA ARG A 144 -17.66 -32.73 -2.13
C ARG A 144 -18.39 -32.80 -0.78
N ARG A 145 -18.65 -34.02 -0.30
CA ARG A 145 -18.98 -34.26 1.12
C ARG A 145 -17.82 -33.75 1.99
N ILE A 146 -18.06 -32.68 2.75
CA ILE A 146 -17.21 -32.21 3.85
C ILE A 146 -15.73 -32.02 3.45
N ALA A 147 -15.50 -31.37 2.30
CA ALA A 147 -14.27 -30.62 2.13
C ALA A 147 -14.48 -29.26 2.78
N VAL A 148 -13.92 -29.05 3.98
CA VAL A 148 -13.80 -27.71 4.57
C VAL A 148 -13.03 -26.86 3.55
N SER A 149 -13.62 -25.76 3.09
CA SER A 149 -12.93 -24.81 2.23
C SER A 149 -11.67 -24.33 2.96
N LYS A 150 -10.52 -24.35 2.29
CA LYS A 150 -9.28 -23.85 2.90
C LYS A 150 -9.52 -22.42 3.42
N PRO A 151 -9.01 -22.08 4.62
CA PRO A 151 -9.18 -20.74 5.16
C PRO A 151 -8.64 -19.71 4.17
N LYS A 152 -9.40 -18.64 3.91
CA LYS A 152 -8.89 -17.55 3.05
C LYS A 152 -7.87 -16.75 3.84
N THR A 153 -6.68 -16.55 3.26
CA THR A 153 -5.62 -15.80 3.93
C THR A 153 -5.75 -14.32 3.62
N ILE A 154 -5.94 -13.51 4.66
CA ILE A 154 -5.88 -12.04 4.61
C ILE A 154 -4.45 -11.64 5.00
N ALA A 155 -3.66 -11.20 4.01
CA ALA A 155 -2.31 -10.73 4.20
C ALA A 155 -2.26 -9.19 4.09
N ALA A 156 -1.77 -8.53 5.14
CA ALA A 156 -1.65 -7.07 5.18
C ALA A 156 -0.64 -6.60 6.25
N LEU A 157 -0.39 -5.30 6.31
CA LEU A 157 0.32 -4.68 7.43
C LEU A 157 -0.45 -4.88 8.76
N PRO A 158 0.23 -4.81 9.93
CA PRO A 158 -0.38 -5.08 11.23
C PRO A 158 -1.65 -4.28 11.51
N ASP A 159 -1.60 -2.95 11.33
CA ASP A 159 -2.70 -2.02 11.60
C ASP A 159 -3.98 -2.38 10.83
N THR A 160 -3.86 -2.78 9.56
CA THR A 160 -4.96 -3.23 8.71
C THR A 160 -5.61 -4.51 9.26
N ILE A 161 -4.80 -5.47 9.73
CA ILE A 161 -5.29 -6.71 10.35
C ILE A 161 -5.95 -6.43 11.71
N ASP A 162 -5.39 -5.52 12.52
CA ASP A 162 -5.96 -5.15 13.81
C ASP A 162 -7.27 -4.36 13.65
N GLY A 163 -7.37 -3.51 12.62
CA GLY A 163 -8.63 -2.87 12.23
C GLY A 163 -9.70 -3.89 11.82
N LEU A 164 -9.35 -4.85 10.95
CA LEU A 164 -10.26 -5.93 10.53
C LEU A 164 -10.73 -6.79 11.70
N ARG A 165 -9.82 -7.21 12.60
CA ARG A 165 -10.18 -8.04 13.76
C ARG A 165 -11.03 -7.27 14.79
N THR A 166 -10.70 -6.01 15.04
CA THR A 166 -11.38 -5.23 16.10
C THR A 166 -12.74 -4.71 15.65
N HIS A 167 -12.88 -4.32 14.38
CA HIS A 167 -14.03 -3.55 13.91
C HIS A 167 -14.93 -4.29 12.90
N ILE A 168 -14.46 -5.36 12.26
CA ILE A 168 -15.24 -6.09 11.24
C ILE A 168 -15.58 -7.51 11.71
N PHE A 169 -14.58 -8.37 11.90
CA PHE A 169 -14.75 -9.78 12.28
C PHE A 169 -14.87 -9.94 13.81
N ASN A 170 -15.83 -9.24 14.40
CA ASN A 170 -15.96 -9.02 15.86
C ASN A 170 -17.27 -9.54 16.47
N ASN A 171 -18.04 -10.33 15.73
CA ASN A 171 -19.38 -10.82 16.06
C ASN A 171 -20.46 -9.73 16.24
N VAL A 172 -20.19 -8.47 15.85
CA VAL A 172 -21.15 -7.36 15.85
C VAL A 172 -21.41 -6.86 14.43
N ILE A 173 -20.36 -6.60 13.66
CA ILE A 173 -20.47 -6.21 12.24
C ILE A 173 -20.50 -7.46 11.35
N TRP A 174 -19.61 -8.41 11.60
CA TRP A 174 -19.57 -9.72 10.97
C TRP A 174 -19.09 -10.78 11.98
N PRO A 175 -19.46 -12.07 11.85
CA PRO A 175 -18.93 -13.14 12.70
C PRO A 175 -17.40 -13.17 12.74
N ASP A 176 -16.80 -13.59 13.86
CA ASP A 176 -15.35 -13.83 13.91
C ASP A 176 -15.01 -15.14 13.17
N LEU A 177 -14.62 -14.97 11.91
CA LEU A 177 -14.26 -16.07 11.03
C LEU A 177 -12.84 -16.60 11.25
N SER A 178 -12.04 -15.95 12.10
CA SER A 178 -10.74 -16.45 12.50
C SER A 178 -10.87 -17.53 13.58
N GLU A 179 -11.75 -17.30 14.57
CA GLU A 179 -12.13 -18.34 15.54
C GLU A 179 -12.92 -19.49 14.88
N ALA A 180 -13.69 -19.21 13.82
CA ALA A 180 -14.36 -20.24 13.01
C ALA A 180 -13.43 -21.01 12.05
N GLY A 181 -12.14 -20.63 11.94
CA GLY A 181 -11.17 -21.27 11.05
C GLY A 181 -11.43 -21.09 9.56
N LEU A 182 -12.24 -20.10 9.15
CA LEU A 182 -12.56 -19.80 7.74
C LEU A 182 -11.69 -18.67 7.17
N VAL A 183 -11.08 -17.86 8.03
CA VAL A 183 -10.15 -16.78 7.68
C VAL A 183 -8.84 -16.95 8.47
N THR A 184 -7.70 -16.69 7.83
CA THR A 184 -6.38 -16.66 8.48
C THR A 184 -5.69 -15.33 8.24
N TYR A 185 -5.12 -14.71 9.29
CA TYR A 185 -4.40 -13.45 9.17
C TYR A 185 -2.90 -13.67 9.00
N MET A 186 -2.30 -13.04 7.99
CA MET A 186 -0.87 -13.06 7.74
C MET A 186 -0.30 -11.64 7.83
N ARG A 187 0.32 -11.32 8.97
CA ARG A 187 0.97 -10.01 9.18
C ARG A 187 2.23 -9.92 8.33
N LEU A 188 2.19 -9.04 7.34
CA LEU A 188 3.32 -8.69 6.50
C LEU A 188 4.20 -7.64 7.20
N VAL A 189 5.49 -7.64 6.87
CA VAL A 189 6.48 -6.69 7.42
C VAL A 189 6.80 -5.64 6.36
N GLU A 190 6.80 -4.36 6.73
CA GLU A 190 7.20 -3.25 5.85
C GLU A 190 8.63 -3.46 5.32
N GLY A 191 8.80 -3.36 4.01
CA GLY A 191 10.06 -3.68 3.30
C GLY A 191 10.41 -5.16 3.22
N GLY A 192 9.69 -6.01 3.96
CA GLY A 192 9.87 -7.45 4.05
C GLY A 192 10.99 -7.90 5.01
N SER A 193 10.91 -9.16 5.44
CA SER A 193 11.96 -9.75 6.29
C SER A 193 13.29 -9.90 5.50
N PRO A 194 14.42 -9.39 6.00
CA PRO A 194 15.74 -9.63 5.38
C PRO A 194 16.18 -11.10 5.35
N LEU A 195 15.45 -11.98 6.05
CA LEU A 195 15.67 -13.44 6.09
C LEU A 195 14.76 -14.22 5.12
N ALA A 196 13.85 -13.54 4.40
CA ALA A 196 12.96 -14.16 3.43
C ALA A 196 13.47 -13.93 2.00
N GLY A 197 13.68 -15.01 1.24
CA GLY A 197 14.16 -14.96 -0.14
C GLY A 197 15.66 -14.64 -0.28
N GLU A 198 16.20 -14.83 -1.49
CA GLU A 198 17.61 -14.62 -1.81
C GLU A 198 17.80 -13.61 -2.95
N GLY A 199 18.98 -12.99 -3.03
CA GLY A 199 19.34 -12.07 -4.12
C GLY A 199 18.35 -10.89 -4.27
N ASP A 200 17.71 -10.80 -5.43
CA ASP A 200 16.67 -9.78 -5.69
C ASP A 200 15.27 -10.17 -5.16
N GLY A 201 15.14 -11.35 -4.55
CA GLY A 201 13.96 -11.83 -3.83
C GLY A 201 13.98 -11.51 -2.33
N ILE A 202 15.05 -10.90 -1.79
CA ILE A 202 15.15 -10.57 -0.36
C ILE A 202 13.99 -9.66 0.07
N GLY A 203 13.26 -10.08 1.09
CA GLY A 203 12.06 -9.44 1.63
C GLY A 203 10.77 -9.68 0.84
N TYR A 204 10.77 -10.54 -0.19
CA TYR A 204 9.52 -11.00 -0.80
C TYR A 204 9.04 -12.28 -0.11
N THR A 205 7.73 -12.45 0.00
CA THR A 205 7.10 -13.66 0.53
C THR A 205 6.21 -14.28 -0.55
N GLU A 206 6.38 -15.57 -0.84
CA GLU A 206 5.49 -16.28 -1.77
C GLU A 206 4.13 -16.54 -1.10
N LEU A 207 3.07 -16.08 -1.77
CA LEU A 207 1.69 -16.10 -1.25
C LEU A 207 0.69 -16.69 -2.25
N CYS A 208 1.01 -16.66 -3.54
CA CYS A 208 0.24 -17.24 -4.64
C CYS A 208 1.21 -17.93 -5.61
N THR A 209 0.76 -18.95 -6.35
CA THR A 209 1.67 -19.84 -7.09
C THR A 209 2.42 -19.10 -8.20
N GLY A 210 3.74 -18.91 -8.01
CA GLY A 210 4.60 -18.14 -8.92
C GLY A 210 4.59 -16.62 -8.66
N LEU A 211 3.93 -16.15 -7.60
CA LEU A 211 3.85 -14.74 -7.19
C LEU A 211 4.37 -14.54 -5.76
N ALA A 212 5.37 -13.67 -5.62
CA ALA A 212 5.88 -13.22 -4.34
C ALA A 212 5.60 -11.73 -4.11
N VAL A 213 5.36 -11.35 -2.86
CA VAL A 213 4.86 -10.03 -2.47
C VAL A 213 5.79 -9.36 -1.46
N LYS A 214 6.00 -8.05 -1.64
CA LYS A 214 6.60 -7.15 -0.64
C LYS A 214 5.69 -5.94 -0.44
N VAL A 215 5.55 -5.47 0.80
CA VAL A 215 4.67 -4.35 1.16
C VAL A 215 5.46 -3.16 1.71
N TRP A 216 4.96 -1.95 1.46
CA TRP A 216 5.38 -0.72 2.14
C TRP A 216 4.16 0.06 2.63
N SER A 217 4.29 0.80 3.73
CA SER A 217 3.23 1.71 4.17
C SER A 217 3.27 3.03 3.39
N VAL A 218 2.09 3.58 3.14
CA VAL A 218 1.87 4.93 2.60
C VAL A 218 0.87 5.66 3.49
N SER A 219 0.75 6.97 3.33
CA SER A 219 -0.22 7.79 4.07
C SER A 219 -1.47 8.03 3.24
N HIS A 220 -2.63 8.02 3.88
CA HIS A 220 -3.93 8.25 3.26
C HIS A 220 -4.73 9.30 4.06
N GLY A 221 -4.12 10.48 4.25
CA GLY A 221 -4.74 11.59 4.98
C GLY A 221 -4.62 11.47 6.50
N SER A 222 -5.38 12.32 7.20
CA SER A 222 -5.33 12.43 8.67
C SER A 222 -6.68 12.69 9.29
N TYR A 223 -6.91 12.15 10.48
CA TYR A 223 -8.11 12.35 11.29
C TYR A 223 -7.77 12.91 12.67
N ILE A 224 -8.76 13.49 13.36
CA ILE A 224 -8.60 13.95 14.74
C ILE A 224 -9.10 12.87 15.68
N GLU A 225 -8.21 12.28 16.46
CA GLU A 225 -8.57 11.35 17.52
C GLU A 225 -8.96 12.11 18.80
N LYS A 226 -10.13 11.79 19.34
CA LYS A 226 -10.60 12.26 20.63
C LYS A 226 -10.34 11.22 21.71
N HIS A 227 -9.20 11.31 22.38
CA HIS A 227 -8.94 10.51 23.57
C HIS A 227 -9.85 10.94 24.73
N SER A 228 -11.00 10.29 24.92
CA SER A 228 -11.71 10.35 26.21
C SER A 228 -10.76 9.86 27.32
N PRO A 229 -10.70 10.51 28.50
CA PRO A 229 -9.76 10.16 29.56
C PRO A 229 -10.13 8.83 30.26
N ARG A 230 -9.80 7.72 29.60
CA ARG A 230 -9.99 6.36 30.12
C ARG A 230 -9.13 6.20 31.38
N ARG A 231 -9.76 5.87 32.51
CA ARG A 231 -9.08 5.69 33.81
C ARG A 231 -7.83 4.83 33.65
N SER A 232 -6.70 5.35 34.09
CA SER A 232 -5.36 4.77 33.89
C SER A 232 -5.13 3.52 34.73
N ILE A 233 -5.54 2.36 34.22
CA ILE A 233 -5.01 1.06 34.66
C ILE A 233 -3.75 0.79 33.83
N SER A 234 -2.60 0.68 34.51
CA SER A 234 -1.28 0.57 33.89
C SER A 234 -1.03 -0.83 33.30
N SER A 235 -1.43 -1.06 32.05
CA SER A 235 -0.97 -2.20 31.23
C SER A 235 0.42 -1.94 30.64
N ARG A 236 1.47 -2.04 31.49
CA ARG A 236 2.85 -2.15 30.99
C ARG A 236 2.98 -3.43 30.15
N HIS A 237 3.70 -3.37 29.04
CA HIS A 237 4.05 -4.56 28.28
C HIS A 237 4.92 -5.50 29.13
N HIS A 238 4.54 -6.77 29.23
CA HIS A 238 5.47 -7.90 29.33
C HIS A 238 4.77 -9.17 28.79
N SER A 239 5.55 -10.22 28.56
CA SER A 239 5.18 -11.39 27.75
C SER A 239 5.01 -12.66 28.60
N PHE A 240 4.60 -13.74 27.93
CA PHE A 240 4.51 -15.15 28.34
C PHE A 240 3.28 -15.61 29.15
N ASP A 241 2.38 -16.28 28.43
CA ASP A 241 2.15 -17.75 28.49
C ASP A 241 1.52 -18.44 29.72
N ALA A 242 1.17 -19.72 29.50
CA ALA A 242 0.82 -20.76 30.47
C ALA A 242 -0.53 -20.69 31.24
N SER A 243 -1.52 -21.37 30.66
CA SER A 243 -2.57 -22.22 31.28
C SER A 243 -2.50 -22.56 32.78
N SER A 244 -3.64 -22.54 33.49
CA SER A 244 -4.28 -23.74 34.11
C SER A 244 -5.47 -23.42 35.07
N VAL A 245 -6.43 -24.38 35.16
CA VAL A 245 -7.28 -24.81 36.32
C VAL A 245 -7.64 -23.75 37.41
N GLY A 246 -8.91 -23.46 37.77
CA GLY A 246 -9.97 -24.37 38.25
C GLY A 246 -11.10 -23.60 39.01
N PRO A 247 -12.08 -24.26 39.68
CA PRO A 247 -13.44 -23.68 39.84
C PRO A 247 -14.01 -23.46 41.28
N THR A 248 -15.00 -22.53 41.35
CA THR A 248 -16.17 -22.44 42.29
C THR A 248 -15.91 -22.26 43.81
N PRO A 249 -16.91 -21.97 44.72
CA PRO A 249 -18.39 -21.93 44.59
C PRO A 249 -19.13 -20.68 45.18
N ILE A 250 -20.46 -20.81 45.39
CA ILE A 250 -21.47 -19.82 45.88
C ILE A 250 -21.84 -20.16 47.37
N VAL A 251 -22.68 -19.53 48.23
CA VAL A 251 -24.00 -18.80 48.27
C VAL A 251 -24.18 -18.21 49.72
N PRO A 252 -25.30 -17.61 50.23
CA PRO A 252 -26.48 -16.88 49.68
C PRO A 252 -26.86 -15.54 50.45
N TYR A 253 -28.04 -14.96 50.16
CA TYR A 253 -28.81 -13.88 50.87
C TYR A 253 -29.48 -14.36 52.20
N PRO A 254 -30.33 -13.62 53.00
CA PRO A 254 -31.05 -12.31 52.85
C PRO A 254 -31.11 -11.43 54.17
N PRO A 255 -32.16 -10.67 54.58
CA PRO A 255 -33.06 -9.65 53.96
C PRO A 255 -33.21 -8.27 54.70
N SER A 256 -33.92 -7.32 54.04
CA SER A 256 -34.98 -6.41 54.60
C SER A 256 -34.74 -4.98 55.15
N ARG A 257 -35.61 -4.07 54.62
CA ARG A 257 -36.30 -2.87 55.21
C ARG A 257 -35.66 -1.46 55.27
N ASN A 258 -36.29 -0.58 54.47
CA ASN A 258 -36.64 0.85 54.61
C ASN A 258 -35.98 1.75 55.69
N LEU A 259 -35.56 2.96 55.27
CA LEU A 259 -36.06 4.24 55.81
C LEU A 259 -35.76 5.44 54.88
N THR A 260 -36.24 6.64 55.24
CA THR A 260 -36.31 7.87 54.40
C THR A 260 -35.00 8.67 54.29
N PRO A 261 -34.82 9.48 53.22
CA PRO A 261 -33.59 10.23 52.97
C PRO A 261 -33.51 11.58 53.73
N PRO A 262 -32.32 12.00 54.20
CA PRO A 262 -32.05 13.36 54.65
C PRO A 262 -31.15 14.16 53.68
N ALA A 263 -31.52 15.42 53.48
CA ALA A 263 -30.75 16.62 53.10
C ALA A 263 -29.39 16.51 52.37
N SER A 264 -29.32 17.26 51.27
CA SER A 264 -28.12 17.74 50.58
C SER A 264 -26.95 18.21 51.47
N LEU A 265 -25.75 17.73 51.15
CA LEU A 265 -24.50 18.46 51.39
C LEU A 265 -23.95 18.93 50.03
N ALA A 266 -23.58 20.21 49.94
CA ALA A 266 -23.19 20.84 48.68
C ALA A 266 -21.80 20.39 48.20
N PRO A 267 -21.60 20.12 46.88
CA PRO A 267 -20.27 19.93 46.32
C PRO A 267 -19.41 21.20 46.46
N ASN A 268 -18.17 21.03 46.91
CA ASN A 268 -17.22 22.13 47.09
C ASN A 268 -16.81 22.74 45.72
N PRO A 269 -17.09 24.03 45.43
CA PRO A 269 -16.90 24.62 44.10
C PRO A 269 -15.43 25.03 43.84
N ALA A 270 -14.49 24.10 44.01
CA ALA A 270 -13.05 24.36 43.99
C ALA A 270 -12.24 23.28 43.24
N ALA A 271 -12.83 22.66 42.22
CA ALA A 271 -12.15 21.70 41.34
C ALA A 271 -12.75 21.65 39.93
N ILE A 272 -12.80 22.80 39.22
CA ILE A 272 -12.89 22.77 37.76
C ILE A 272 -11.54 22.26 37.24
N HIS A 273 -11.41 20.93 37.18
CA HIS A 273 -10.43 20.32 36.30
C HIS A 273 -10.88 20.62 34.87
N GLU A 274 -10.25 21.62 34.24
CA GLU A 274 -10.28 21.74 32.79
C GLU A 274 -9.73 20.43 32.22
N GLN A 275 -10.63 19.59 31.70
CA GLN A 275 -10.24 18.45 30.89
C GLN A 275 -9.83 19.00 29.53
N ASP A 276 -8.56 19.37 29.45
CA ASP A 276 -7.85 19.68 28.22
C ASP A 276 -7.91 18.44 27.31
N GLU A 277 -9.00 18.34 26.52
CA GLU A 277 -9.18 17.33 25.48
C GLU A 277 -8.07 17.53 24.45
N ARG A 278 -6.94 16.86 24.67
CA ARG A 278 -5.83 16.79 23.71
C ARG A 278 -6.25 16.01 22.49
N MET A 279 -6.95 16.72 21.60
CA MET A 279 -7.24 16.34 20.23
C MET A 279 -5.91 16.10 19.52
N GLN A 280 -5.62 14.85 19.20
CA GLN A 280 -4.38 14.47 18.51
C GLN A 280 -4.70 14.17 17.05
N THR A 281 -3.99 14.81 16.13
CA THR A 281 -4.07 14.46 14.71
C THR A 281 -3.30 13.18 14.46
N CYS A 282 -4.01 12.14 14.02
CA CYS A 282 -3.47 10.84 13.66
C CYS A 282 -3.47 10.69 12.13
N VAL A 283 -2.51 9.95 11.58
CA VAL A 283 -2.39 9.72 10.13
C VAL A 283 -2.99 8.37 9.78
N SER A 284 -3.85 8.33 8.77
CA SER A 284 -4.40 7.08 8.24
C SER A 284 -3.31 6.32 7.47
N ASN A 285 -3.14 5.04 7.77
CA ASN A 285 -2.18 4.17 7.11
C ASN A 285 -2.84 3.39 5.97
N SER A 286 -2.15 3.33 4.83
CA SER A 286 -2.47 2.47 3.69
C SER A 286 -1.20 1.74 3.22
N SER A 287 -1.32 0.89 2.20
CA SER A 287 -0.23 0.02 1.75
C SER A 287 -0.03 0.06 0.23
N VAL A 288 1.20 -0.16 -0.20
CA VAL A 288 1.55 -0.50 -1.59
C VAL A 288 2.22 -1.87 -1.66
N TYR A 289 1.78 -2.67 -2.63
CA TYR A 289 2.25 -4.02 -2.87
C TYR A 289 3.10 -4.11 -4.13
N PHE A 290 4.36 -4.52 -3.97
CA PHE A 290 5.24 -4.97 -5.03
C PHE A 290 4.95 -6.46 -5.28
N ILE A 291 4.35 -6.80 -6.42
CA ILE A 291 3.98 -8.17 -6.77
C ILE A 291 4.91 -8.66 -7.88
N LYS A 292 5.72 -9.67 -7.56
CA LYS A 292 6.80 -10.20 -8.38
C LYS A 292 6.45 -11.57 -8.95
N HIS A 293 6.53 -11.71 -10.27
CA HIS A 293 6.57 -13.00 -10.94
C HIS A 293 7.90 -13.69 -10.65
N VAL A 294 7.88 -14.70 -9.77
CA VAL A 294 9.10 -15.32 -9.24
C VAL A 294 10.04 -15.86 -10.34
N PRO A 295 9.57 -16.58 -11.38
CA PRO A 295 10.45 -17.16 -12.41
C PRO A 295 11.21 -16.16 -13.28
N THR A 296 10.76 -14.90 -13.40
CA THR A 296 11.38 -13.90 -14.31
C THR A 296 11.82 -12.61 -13.61
N GLY A 297 11.39 -12.38 -12.38
CA GLY A 297 11.60 -11.11 -11.68
C GLY A 297 10.88 -9.92 -12.32
N ARG A 298 9.85 -10.16 -13.16
CA ARG A 298 8.93 -9.13 -13.65
C ARG A 298 8.01 -8.71 -12.50
N GLU A 299 7.81 -7.42 -12.29
CA GLU A 299 7.06 -6.88 -11.14
C GLU A 299 6.01 -5.86 -11.59
N ILE A 300 4.96 -5.71 -10.78
CA ILE A 300 4.03 -4.57 -10.79
C ILE A 300 3.95 -3.98 -9.38
N LEU A 301 3.61 -2.68 -9.29
CA LEU A 301 3.17 -2.07 -8.03
C LEU A 301 1.64 -1.91 -8.07
N ILE A 302 0.98 -2.17 -6.96
CA ILE A 302 -0.43 -1.82 -6.74
C ILE A 302 -0.53 -1.08 -5.41
N PHE A 303 -0.95 0.18 -5.46
CA PHE A 303 -1.27 1.00 -4.30
C PHE A 303 -2.72 0.79 -3.87
N GLY A 304 -3.01 0.91 -2.58
CA GLY A 304 -4.33 1.36 -2.13
C GLY A 304 -4.43 2.88 -2.16
N ASP A 305 -5.38 3.44 -1.42
CA ASP A 305 -5.58 4.89 -1.34
C ASP A 305 -4.34 5.57 -0.76
N VAL A 306 -3.99 6.74 -1.30
CA VAL A 306 -2.70 7.38 -1.01
C VAL A 306 -2.76 8.88 -1.26
N GLU A 307 -2.20 9.65 -0.33
CA GLU A 307 -2.00 11.10 -0.46
C GLU A 307 -0.56 11.40 -0.94
N PRO A 308 -0.31 12.55 -1.58
CA PRO A 308 1.04 12.91 -2.02
C PRO A 308 1.96 13.34 -0.87
N ASP A 309 3.25 13.07 -1.01
CA ASP A 309 4.31 13.47 -0.07
C ASP A 309 4.40 15.00 0.08
N SER A 310 3.84 15.77 -0.87
CA SER A 310 3.74 17.24 -0.80
C SER A 310 2.61 17.77 0.09
N LEU A 311 1.66 16.92 0.50
CA LEU A 311 0.56 17.25 1.42
C LEU A 311 0.59 16.47 2.74
N SER A 312 1.18 15.26 2.75
CA SER A 312 1.12 14.36 3.90
C SER A 312 1.77 14.93 5.17
N LEU A 313 1.15 14.68 6.32
CA LEU A 313 1.76 14.89 7.64
C LEU A 313 2.87 13.86 7.95
N ASN A 314 2.97 12.77 7.19
CA ASN A 314 3.98 11.72 7.33
C ASN A 314 4.38 11.17 5.94
N PRO A 315 5.16 11.92 5.14
CA PRO A 315 5.52 11.52 3.78
C PRO A 315 6.27 10.18 3.73
N ARG A 316 5.89 9.34 2.78
CA ARG A 316 6.32 7.94 2.61
C ARG A 316 6.49 7.49 1.17
N ASN A 317 5.87 8.14 0.18
CA ASN A 317 5.89 7.73 -1.23
C ASN A 317 7.32 7.75 -1.80
N SER A 318 8.11 8.74 -1.42
CA SER A 318 9.56 8.82 -1.67
C SER A 318 10.35 7.53 -1.32
N LYS A 319 9.98 6.81 -0.25
CA LYS A 319 10.60 5.52 0.11
C LYS A 319 10.22 4.41 -0.88
N VAL A 320 8.97 4.43 -1.36
CA VAL A 320 8.46 3.51 -2.39
C VAL A 320 9.21 3.73 -3.70
N TRP A 321 9.40 4.99 -4.10
CA TRP A 321 10.14 5.36 -5.31
C TRP A 321 11.61 4.94 -5.28
N GLN A 322 12.27 5.04 -4.13
CA GLN A 322 13.63 4.50 -3.92
C GLN A 322 13.72 2.99 -4.14
N GLN A 323 12.64 2.24 -3.90
CA GLN A 323 12.58 0.80 -4.20
C GLN A 323 12.15 0.51 -5.64
N ALA A 324 11.25 1.30 -6.21
CA ALA A 324 10.77 1.14 -7.58
C ALA A 324 11.85 1.51 -8.63
N ALA A 325 12.61 2.59 -8.41
CA ALA A 325 13.57 3.13 -9.36
C ALA A 325 14.63 2.12 -9.86
N PRO A 326 15.28 1.29 -9.01
CA PRO A 326 16.14 0.20 -9.48
C PRO A 326 15.45 -0.77 -10.45
N ARG A 327 14.19 -1.13 -10.18
CA ARG A 327 13.41 -2.09 -10.98
C ARG A 327 13.02 -1.51 -12.34
N ILE A 328 12.80 -0.20 -12.43
CA ILE A 328 12.60 0.52 -13.70
C ILE A 328 13.90 0.52 -14.51
N VAL A 329 15.05 0.79 -13.87
CA VAL A 329 16.37 0.75 -14.53
C VAL A 329 16.71 -0.66 -15.03
N ASP A 330 16.31 -1.70 -14.30
CA ASP A 330 16.47 -3.11 -14.68
C ASP A 330 15.36 -3.63 -15.62
N ARG A 331 14.40 -2.78 -16.05
CA ARG A 331 13.21 -3.14 -16.87
C ARG A 331 12.31 -4.23 -16.25
N LYS A 332 12.45 -4.47 -14.95
CA LYS A 332 11.69 -5.45 -14.16
C LYS A 332 10.31 -4.93 -13.79
N LEU A 333 10.19 -3.66 -13.41
CA LEU A 333 8.88 -3.05 -13.18
C LEU A 333 8.17 -2.83 -14.52
N ALA A 334 6.96 -3.39 -14.66
CA ALA A 334 6.12 -3.28 -15.85
C ALA A 334 5.13 -2.11 -15.76
N ALA A 335 4.42 -2.02 -14.62
CA ALA A 335 3.38 -1.02 -14.42
C ALA A 335 3.17 -0.67 -12.94
N ILE A 336 2.59 0.50 -12.71
CA ILE A 336 2.08 0.97 -11.43
C ILE A 336 0.56 1.12 -11.54
N PHE A 337 -0.18 0.51 -10.62
CA PHE A 337 -1.59 0.79 -10.38
C PHE A 337 -1.69 1.74 -9.19
N ILE A 338 -2.22 2.93 -9.38
CA ILE A 338 -2.30 3.99 -8.36
C ILE A 338 -3.64 4.76 -8.47
N GLU A 339 -4.16 5.24 -7.35
CA GLU A 339 -5.39 6.01 -7.36
C GLU A 339 -5.24 7.37 -8.07
N CYS A 340 -6.34 7.89 -8.60
CA CYS A 340 -6.48 9.33 -8.83
C CYS A 340 -7.95 9.68 -8.63
N SER A 341 -8.37 9.81 -7.38
CA SER A 341 -9.78 9.91 -7.00
C SER A 341 -10.54 11.05 -7.69
N TYR A 342 -9.89 12.19 -7.95
CA TYR A 342 -10.55 13.39 -8.46
C TYR A 342 -9.76 14.06 -9.60
N ASP A 343 -10.42 14.94 -10.35
CA ASP A 343 -9.78 15.84 -11.30
C ASP A 343 -9.20 17.10 -10.61
N ASN A 344 -8.41 17.89 -11.34
CA ASN A 344 -7.74 19.08 -10.81
C ASN A 344 -8.66 20.22 -10.34
N SER A 345 -9.99 20.18 -10.55
CA SER A 345 -10.92 21.15 -9.96
C SER A 345 -11.11 20.97 -8.44
N ARG A 346 -10.80 19.78 -7.91
CA ARG A 346 -10.92 19.45 -6.48
C ARG A 346 -9.98 20.32 -5.64
N ARG A 347 -10.53 20.94 -4.59
CA ARG A 347 -9.75 21.73 -3.62
C ARG A 347 -8.97 20.83 -2.66
N VAL A 348 -7.83 21.31 -2.18
CA VAL A 348 -6.91 20.53 -1.32
C VAL A 348 -7.59 20.07 -0.04
N GLU A 349 -8.40 20.92 0.57
CA GLU A 349 -9.16 20.66 1.79
C GLU A 349 -10.30 19.63 1.61
N GLN A 350 -10.56 19.22 0.36
CA GLN A 350 -11.56 18.23 -0.02
C GLN A 350 -10.94 16.94 -0.60
N LEU A 351 -9.61 16.78 -0.56
CA LEU A 351 -8.95 15.57 -1.02
C LEU A 351 -9.07 14.41 -0.02
N PHE A 352 -9.17 14.71 1.27
CA PHE A 352 -9.32 13.72 2.35
C PHE A 352 -8.34 12.53 2.30
N GLY A 353 -7.12 12.76 1.82
CA GLY A 353 -6.09 11.72 1.69
C GLY A 353 -5.94 11.09 0.30
N HIS A 354 -6.53 11.68 -0.73
CA HIS A 354 -6.52 11.19 -2.13
C HIS A 354 -5.74 12.07 -3.12
N MET A 355 -5.54 11.58 -4.36
CA MET A 355 -4.81 12.28 -5.42
C MET A 355 -5.68 12.98 -6.48
N THR A 356 -5.05 13.89 -7.21
CA THR A 356 -5.50 14.52 -8.47
C THR A 356 -4.36 14.52 -9.50
N PRO A 357 -4.58 14.77 -10.80
CA PRO A 357 -3.54 14.63 -11.82
C PRO A 357 -2.26 15.44 -11.57
N ARG A 358 -2.37 16.64 -10.96
CA ARG A 358 -1.19 17.42 -10.56
C ARG A 358 -0.26 16.66 -9.61
N TYR A 359 -0.84 15.91 -8.66
CA TYR A 359 -0.10 15.20 -7.62
C TYR A 359 0.47 13.88 -8.15
N ILE A 360 -0.23 13.22 -9.08
CA ILE A 360 0.34 12.11 -9.85
C ILE A 360 1.58 12.58 -10.63
N ASN A 361 1.54 13.76 -11.26
CA ASN A 361 2.70 14.34 -11.93
C ASN A 361 3.84 14.72 -10.96
N GLU A 362 3.53 15.22 -9.74
CA GLU A 362 4.54 15.45 -8.69
C GLU A 362 5.24 14.15 -8.28
N GLU A 363 4.47 13.09 -7.99
CA GLU A 363 5.00 11.78 -7.60
C GLU A 363 5.78 11.09 -8.74
N MET A 364 5.31 11.19 -9.99
CA MET A 364 6.06 10.68 -11.15
C MET A 364 7.35 11.45 -11.40
N LYS A 365 7.42 12.76 -11.08
CA LYS A 365 8.69 13.51 -11.09
C LYS A 365 9.65 13.02 -10.00
N ALA A 366 9.16 12.77 -8.79
CA ALA A 366 9.98 12.19 -7.72
C ALA A 366 10.53 10.79 -8.09
N LEU A 367 9.69 9.95 -8.73
CA LEU A 367 10.11 8.65 -9.26
C LEU A 367 11.13 8.78 -10.41
N ALA A 368 10.96 9.76 -11.30
CA ALA A 368 11.91 10.07 -12.36
C ALA A 368 13.27 10.52 -11.80
N GLU A 369 13.30 11.35 -10.75
CA GLU A 369 14.52 11.78 -10.08
C GLU A 369 15.28 10.60 -9.45
N GLU A 370 14.61 9.67 -8.76
CA GLU A 370 15.25 8.47 -8.22
C GLU A 370 15.75 7.53 -9.33
N VAL A 371 15.01 7.38 -10.44
CA VAL A 371 15.47 6.61 -11.62
C VAL A 371 16.72 7.24 -12.23
N VAL A 372 16.78 8.57 -12.36
CA VAL A 372 17.98 9.30 -12.81
C VAL A 372 19.13 9.11 -11.83
N ALA A 373 18.89 9.22 -10.52
CA ALA A 373 19.89 9.02 -9.49
C ALA A 373 20.48 7.59 -9.52
N VAL A 374 19.66 6.55 -9.71
CA VAL A 374 20.14 5.16 -9.90
C VAL A 374 20.96 5.02 -11.17
N ARG A 375 20.52 5.59 -12.30
CA ARG A 375 21.28 5.57 -13.57
C ARG A 375 22.65 6.26 -13.44
N GLN A 376 22.73 7.38 -12.72
CA GLN A 376 23.98 8.09 -12.43
C GLN A 376 24.88 7.26 -11.49
N LYS A 377 24.33 6.71 -10.39
CA LYS A 377 25.05 5.86 -9.42
C LYS A 377 25.68 4.62 -10.09
N ARG A 378 25.03 4.03 -11.12
CA ARG A 378 25.61 2.94 -11.94
C ARG A 378 26.74 3.42 -12.85
N LYS A 379 26.49 4.44 -13.68
CA LYS A 379 27.52 5.05 -14.56
C LYS A 379 28.80 5.46 -13.81
N GLY A 380 28.68 5.92 -12.56
CA GLY A 380 29.82 6.27 -11.71
C GLY A 380 30.62 5.08 -11.15
N ARG A 381 30.05 3.87 -11.13
CA ARG A 381 30.76 2.61 -10.79
C ARG A 381 31.45 2.00 -12.01
N ASP A 382 30.80 2.08 -13.17
CA ASP A 382 31.27 1.50 -14.43
C ASP A 382 32.34 2.39 -15.12
N ALA A 383 32.50 3.64 -14.67
CA ALA A 383 33.56 4.53 -15.13
C ALA A 383 34.95 3.96 -14.75
N PRO A 384 35.86 3.76 -15.73
CA PRO A 384 37.19 3.24 -15.44
C PRO A 384 37.93 4.21 -14.53
N LYS A 385 38.46 3.72 -13.41
CA LYS A 385 39.30 4.50 -12.48
C LYS A 385 40.51 5.05 -13.24
N ARG A 386 40.42 6.31 -13.70
CA ARG A 386 41.54 7.06 -14.28
C ARG A 386 42.65 7.14 -13.24
N LYS A 387 43.60 6.21 -13.35
CA LYS A 387 44.85 6.19 -12.58
C LYS A 387 45.58 7.49 -12.96
N ARG A 388 45.47 8.51 -12.09
CA ARG A 388 46.21 9.76 -12.28
C ARG A 388 47.69 9.41 -12.30
N ALA A 389 48.34 9.60 -13.44
CA ALA A 389 49.78 9.73 -13.46
C ALA A 389 50.12 10.96 -12.61
N ALA A 390 50.98 10.78 -11.61
CA ALA A 390 51.67 11.90 -11.03
C ALA A 390 52.86 12.21 -11.94
N ASP A 391 52.88 13.39 -12.53
CA ASP A 391 54.10 13.93 -13.15
C ASP A 391 55.06 14.29 -12.01
N ASP A 392 55.95 13.36 -11.67
CA ASP A 392 57.00 13.57 -10.69
C ASP A 392 58.35 13.66 -11.40
N LYS A 393 58.82 14.89 -11.59
CA LYS A 393 60.14 15.18 -12.16
C LYS A 393 61.15 15.34 -11.03
N PHE A 394 62.01 14.36 -10.79
CA PHE A 394 63.37 14.66 -10.31
C PHE A 394 64.43 13.62 -10.76
N SER A 395 65.68 14.00 -10.58
CA SER A 395 66.90 13.37 -11.12
C SER A 395 67.20 11.97 -10.55
N GLU A 396 67.99 11.21 -11.32
CA GLU A 396 68.64 9.96 -10.90
C GLU A 396 69.54 10.13 -9.66
N THR A 397 69.66 9.06 -8.87
CA THR A 397 70.98 8.52 -8.47
C THR A 397 70.84 7.06 -7.97
N SER A 398 71.93 6.29 -8.02
CA SER A 398 71.91 4.81 -7.87
C SER A 398 71.96 4.30 -6.43
N ALA A 399 71.17 3.25 -6.11
CA ALA A 399 71.59 2.21 -5.16
C ALA A 399 70.85 0.86 -5.33
N LYS A 400 71.63 -0.23 -5.35
CA LYS A 400 71.20 -1.65 -5.33
C LYS A 400 70.40 -2.01 -4.05
N ARG A 401 69.35 -2.85 -4.16
CA ARG A 401 69.38 -4.28 -3.73
C ARG A 401 68.07 -5.05 -3.95
N GLN A 402 68.14 -6.38 -3.75
CA GLN A 402 67.07 -7.36 -4.01
C GLN A 402 66.29 -7.75 -2.75
N SER A 403 64.97 -7.88 -2.88
CA SER A 403 64.15 -9.00 -2.38
C SER A 403 62.80 -8.93 -3.11
N ARG A 404 62.38 -9.91 -3.91
CA ARG A 404 62.02 -11.31 -3.59
C ARG A 404 60.78 -11.39 -2.69
N SER A 405 59.72 -11.96 -3.26
CA SER A 405 58.39 -12.11 -2.68
C SER A 405 58.33 -13.16 -1.58
N GLN A 406 57.38 -12.98 -0.66
CA GLN A 406 56.57 -14.08 -0.16
C GLN A 406 55.22 -13.57 0.38
N SER A 407 54.18 -14.38 0.20
CA SER A 407 52.90 -14.24 0.88
C SER A 407 52.97 -14.87 2.27
N MET A 408 52.03 -14.52 3.14
CA MET A 408 51.32 -15.53 3.95
C MET A 408 49.95 -15.00 4.35
N ALA A 409 49.03 -15.92 4.63
CA ALA A 409 47.69 -15.65 5.13
C ALA A 409 47.63 -15.78 6.67
N SER A 410 46.41 -15.84 7.20
CA SER A 410 46.08 -16.26 8.57
C SER A 410 46.43 -15.29 9.71
N ARG A 411 45.41 -14.54 10.17
CA ARG A 411 44.72 -14.95 11.39
C ARG A 411 43.36 -14.27 11.57
N GLU A 412 42.36 -15.08 11.84
CA GLU A 412 41.08 -14.71 12.44
C GLU A 412 41.13 -15.02 13.95
N LEU A 413 40.07 -14.60 14.67
CA LEU A 413 39.65 -15.03 16.01
C LEU A 413 40.14 -14.18 17.20
N GLN A 414 39.22 -14.06 18.17
CA GLN A 414 39.35 -13.42 19.50
C GLN A 414 39.36 -11.87 19.46
N LEU A 415 38.69 -11.15 20.37
CA LEU A 415 38.11 -11.53 21.68
C LEU A 415 36.60 -11.21 21.81
N ARG A 416 35.93 -11.87 22.76
CA ARG A 416 34.63 -11.48 23.33
C ARG A 416 34.80 -11.10 24.81
N THR A 417 33.79 -10.38 25.32
CA THR A 417 33.27 -10.37 26.72
C THR A 417 33.89 -9.43 27.77
N LEU A 418 32.97 -8.80 28.54
CA LEU A 418 33.14 -8.16 29.88
C LEU A 418 33.86 -6.78 29.91
N ALA A 419 33.51 -5.81 30.80
CA ALA A 419 32.40 -5.72 31.76
C ALA A 419 32.12 -4.28 32.31
N VAL A 420 30.85 -4.04 32.70
CA VAL A 420 30.37 -3.32 33.92
C VAL A 420 30.74 -1.84 34.22
N SER A 421 29.72 -0.97 34.14
CA SER A 421 29.31 0.14 35.07
C SER A 421 30.27 1.27 35.48
N ALA A 422 29.83 2.56 35.35
CA ALA A 422 29.30 3.34 36.50
C ALA A 422 28.97 4.86 36.24
N ARG A 423 27.87 5.32 36.85
CA ARG A 423 27.58 6.65 37.45
C ARG A 423 27.74 8.00 36.68
N ARG A 424 26.58 8.65 36.47
CA ARG A 424 26.20 10.05 36.85
C ARG A 424 27.26 11.19 36.84
N ARG A 425 26.94 12.29 36.13
CA ARG A 425 26.75 13.64 36.74
C ARG A 425 26.06 14.66 35.79
N SER A 426 25.53 15.75 36.36
CA SER A 426 24.89 16.89 35.67
C SER A 426 25.45 18.22 36.20
N PRO A 427 25.35 19.32 35.43
CA PRO A 427 24.76 20.58 35.93
C PRO A 427 23.62 21.06 35.00
N ARG A 428 22.49 21.61 35.48
CA ARG A 428 22.25 23.02 35.91
C ARG A 428 22.63 24.06 34.83
N LEU A 429 21.69 24.77 34.18
CA LEU A 429 20.66 25.73 34.65
C LEU A 429 21.20 27.11 35.06
N HIS A 430 20.73 28.15 34.36
CA HIS A 430 20.67 29.53 34.82
C HIS A 430 19.31 30.16 34.43
N HIS A 431 18.64 30.80 35.37
CA HIS A 431 17.49 31.67 35.13
C HIS A 431 17.93 33.14 35.10
N ARG A 432 17.13 34.00 34.46
CA ARG A 432 17.00 35.41 34.87
C ARG A 432 15.55 35.87 34.70
N ALA A 433 15.07 36.65 35.67
CA ALA A 433 13.70 37.16 35.74
C ALA A 433 13.63 38.60 35.18
N SER A 434 12.57 38.96 34.45
CA SER A 434 11.37 39.70 34.90
C SER A 434 11.54 41.22 35.07
N SER A 435 10.65 41.98 34.43
CA SER A 435 10.20 43.30 34.87
C SER A 435 8.77 43.57 34.37
N THR A 436 8.00 44.38 35.10
CA THR A 436 6.56 44.62 34.90
C THR A 436 6.27 46.11 34.75
N ALA A 437 5.24 46.47 33.97
CA ALA A 437 4.61 47.79 33.97
C ALA A 437 3.11 47.67 33.63
N SER A 438 2.27 48.63 34.04
CA SER A 438 0.81 48.43 34.11
C SER A 438 -0.02 49.72 34.13
N SER A 439 -1.06 49.79 33.27
CA SER A 439 -2.23 50.69 33.31
C SER A 439 -3.10 50.46 32.05
N ALA A 440 -4.39 50.78 31.93
CA ALA A 440 -5.53 50.85 32.86
C ALA A 440 -6.83 51.00 32.00
N SER A 441 -7.99 50.58 32.53
CA SER A 441 -9.39 51.09 32.34
C SER A 441 -9.74 52.03 31.15
N GLU A 442 -10.85 51.92 30.41
CA GLU A 442 -12.14 51.15 30.53
C GLU A 442 -12.49 50.51 29.15
N SER A 443 -13.71 50.15 28.68
CA SER A 443 -15.12 50.19 29.15
C SER A 443 -15.97 49.08 28.46
N ASP A 444 -17.31 49.10 28.63
CA ASP A 444 -18.33 48.16 28.09
C ASP A 444 -19.64 48.97 27.80
N PRO A 445 -20.68 48.49 27.06
CA PRO A 445 -20.82 47.24 26.30
C PRO A 445 -21.31 47.43 24.82
N ASP A 446 -21.42 46.34 24.03
CA ASP A 446 -22.71 45.71 23.64
C ASP A 446 -22.60 44.68 22.48
N GLN A 447 -23.64 43.82 22.35
CA GLN A 447 -24.06 43.02 21.17
C GLN A 447 -23.12 41.95 20.55
N HIS A 448 -23.23 40.75 21.11
CA HIS A 448 -23.48 39.46 20.42
C HIS A 448 -23.18 39.33 18.90
N GLY A 449 -22.35 38.33 18.53
CA GLY A 449 -22.64 37.54 17.32
C GLY A 449 -21.54 37.21 16.29
N GLN A 450 -20.29 36.87 16.67
CA GLN A 450 -19.43 36.00 15.85
C GLN A 450 -18.12 35.51 16.52
N ALA A 451 -18.05 34.22 16.83
CA ALA A 451 -16.83 33.41 17.04
C ALA A 451 -17.22 31.94 16.79
N LEU A 452 -16.38 31.03 16.26
CA LEU A 452 -14.93 30.92 16.39
C LEU A 452 -14.20 30.87 15.03
N ARG A 453 -13.48 31.94 14.68
CA ARG A 453 -12.28 31.85 13.83
C ARG A 453 -11.04 31.94 14.72
N LYS A 454 -10.53 30.81 15.22
CA LYS A 454 -9.19 30.78 15.83
C LYS A 454 -8.15 30.75 14.70
N THR A 455 -7.26 31.73 14.71
CA THR A 455 -6.20 31.90 13.72
C THR A 455 -5.07 30.89 13.93
N LEU A 456 -4.80 30.06 12.92
CA LEU A 456 -3.57 29.27 12.88
C LEU A 456 -2.35 30.21 12.72
N PRO A 457 -1.19 29.91 13.34
CA PRO A 457 0.03 30.67 13.12
C PRO A 457 0.48 30.53 11.66
N ARG A 458 0.56 31.63 10.91
CA ARG A 458 1.18 31.65 9.58
C ARG A 458 2.71 31.62 9.73
N THR A 459 3.28 30.46 10.01
CA THR A 459 4.69 30.20 9.75
C THR A 459 4.92 30.16 8.24
N SER A 460 5.16 31.33 7.65
CA SER A 460 5.44 31.47 6.22
C SER A 460 6.83 30.92 5.89
N HIS A 461 6.95 29.61 5.82
CA HIS A 461 8.06 28.96 5.14
C HIS A 461 8.04 29.41 3.68
N PRO A 462 9.11 30.05 3.17
CA PRO A 462 9.12 30.48 1.77
C PRO A 462 9.07 29.24 0.88
N LEU A 463 8.10 29.19 -0.02
CA LEU A 463 8.05 28.21 -1.10
C LEU A 463 9.38 28.27 -1.84
N ARG A 464 10.19 27.22 -1.69
CA ARG A 464 11.53 27.15 -2.30
C ARG A 464 11.36 26.84 -3.79
N SER A 465 11.02 27.87 -4.56
CA SER A 465 11.06 27.87 -6.02
C SER A 465 12.47 27.52 -6.45
N THR A 466 12.71 26.23 -6.61
CA THR A 466 14.02 25.66 -6.86
C THR A 466 14.11 25.59 -8.37
N THR A 467 14.65 26.64 -8.99
CA THR A 467 14.80 26.74 -10.44
C THR A 467 15.64 25.55 -10.91
N ILE A 468 14.97 24.53 -11.46
CA ILE A 468 15.61 23.31 -11.93
C ILE A 468 16.54 23.71 -13.07
N SER A 469 17.78 23.23 -13.05
CA SER A 469 18.71 23.55 -14.13
C SER A 469 18.27 22.86 -15.43
N GLN A 470 18.49 23.49 -16.59
CA GLN A 470 18.24 22.86 -17.89
C GLN A 470 18.96 21.50 -18.05
N SER A 471 20.05 21.28 -17.32
CA SER A 471 20.75 20.00 -17.24
C SER A 471 20.02 18.92 -16.43
N GLN A 472 19.22 19.29 -15.43
CA GLN A 472 18.34 18.38 -14.69
C GLN A 472 17.07 18.08 -15.48
N GLU A 473 16.42 19.09 -16.07
CA GLU A 473 15.24 18.90 -16.95
C GLU A 473 15.55 17.90 -18.07
N ARG A 474 16.65 18.12 -18.80
CA ARG A 474 17.15 17.19 -19.85
C ARG A 474 17.50 15.79 -19.33
N ALA A 475 17.70 15.59 -18.03
CA ALA A 475 17.94 14.28 -17.43
C ALA A 475 16.64 13.56 -17.06
N LEU A 476 15.57 14.30 -16.74
CA LEU A 476 14.23 13.77 -16.46
C LEU A 476 13.48 13.39 -17.75
N ASN A 477 13.79 14.03 -18.87
CA ASN A 477 13.21 13.69 -20.18
C ASN A 477 13.38 12.20 -20.51
N ASN A 478 12.26 11.50 -20.74
CA ASN A 478 12.18 10.06 -20.99
C ASN A 478 12.79 9.20 -19.85
N ALA A 479 12.84 9.72 -18.61
CA ALA A 479 13.32 8.97 -17.45
C ALA A 479 12.51 7.69 -17.21
N LEU A 480 11.18 7.77 -17.31
CA LEU A 480 10.22 6.70 -17.07
C LEU A 480 9.75 5.99 -18.34
N LYS A 481 10.40 6.22 -19.50
CA LYS A 481 9.97 5.68 -20.79
C LYS A 481 9.68 4.17 -20.76
N GLY A 482 8.43 3.82 -21.10
CA GLY A 482 7.95 2.43 -21.15
C GLY A 482 7.43 1.91 -19.80
N LEU A 483 7.20 2.79 -18.83
CA LEU A 483 6.42 2.51 -17.63
C LEU A 483 4.95 2.87 -17.88
N LYS A 484 4.05 1.89 -17.74
CA LYS A 484 2.61 2.16 -17.74
C LYS A 484 2.13 2.52 -16.33
N VAL A 485 1.31 3.57 -16.23
CA VAL A 485 0.62 3.97 -15.00
C VAL A 485 -0.88 3.80 -15.21
N VAL A 486 -1.46 2.79 -14.57
CA VAL A 486 -2.88 2.48 -14.63
C VAL A 486 -3.58 3.16 -13.45
N ILE A 487 -4.52 4.05 -13.76
CA ILE A 487 -5.31 4.77 -12.76
C ILE A 487 -6.45 3.89 -12.28
N ILE A 488 -6.52 3.70 -10.95
CA ILE A 488 -7.58 2.98 -10.22
C ILE A 488 -8.34 3.96 -9.31
N HIS A 489 -9.35 3.46 -8.58
CA HIS A 489 -10.06 4.18 -7.51
C HIS A 489 -10.59 5.59 -7.89
N VAL A 490 -11.05 5.78 -9.12
CA VAL A 490 -11.62 7.07 -9.55
C VAL A 490 -13.00 7.26 -8.89
N LYS A 491 -13.26 8.45 -8.32
CA LYS A 491 -14.53 8.75 -7.66
C LYS A 491 -15.42 9.53 -8.64
N GLU A 492 -16.54 8.93 -9.01
CA GLU A 492 -17.43 9.49 -10.04
C GLU A 492 -18.07 10.80 -9.56
N SER A 493 -18.33 11.73 -10.49
CA SER A 493 -18.90 13.06 -10.19
C SER A 493 -20.32 13.01 -9.63
N MET A 494 -21.07 11.93 -9.93
CA MET A 494 -22.51 11.80 -9.70
C MET A 494 -23.34 12.97 -10.27
N ALA A 495 -22.86 13.59 -11.36
CA ALA A 495 -23.46 14.74 -12.02
C ALA A 495 -23.27 14.66 -13.55
N ASP A 496 -24.19 15.28 -14.29
CA ASP A 496 -24.15 15.36 -15.75
C ASP A 496 -22.89 16.09 -16.27
N GLY A 497 -22.25 15.56 -17.30
CA GLY A 497 -21.06 16.15 -17.94
C GLY A 497 -20.10 15.12 -18.53
N ASP A 498 -18.86 15.53 -18.78
CA ASP A 498 -17.77 14.61 -19.10
C ASP A 498 -17.52 13.65 -17.92
N ALA A 499 -17.34 12.36 -18.21
CA ALA A 499 -17.05 11.36 -17.19
C ALA A 499 -15.72 11.69 -16.48
N ALA A 500 -15.69 11.63 -15.15
CA ALA A 500 -14.53 11.99 -14.33
C ALA A 500 -13.23 11.31 -14.80
N ARG A 501 -13.34 10.02 -15.15
CA ARG A 501 -12.28 9.20 -15.76
C ARG A 501 -11.63 9.85 -16.98
N LYS A 502 -12.42 10.41 -17.90
CA LYS A 502 -11.92 11.09 -19.09
C LYS A 502 -11.20 12.39 -18.73
N ILE A 503 -11.81 13.22 -17.88
CA ILE A 503 -11.22 14.49 -17.41
C ILE A 503 -9.86 14.24 -16.75
N ILE A 504 -9.77 13.20 -15.91
CA ILE A 504 -8.52 12.78 -15.25
C ILE A 504 -7.48 12.33 -16.26
N LEU A 505 -7.84 11.49 -17.24
CA LEU A 505 -6.92 11.01 -18.28
C LEU A 505 -6.40 12.16 -19.16
N ASP A 506 -7.27 13.06 -19.60
CA ASP A 506 -6.90 14.21 -20.42
C ASP A 506 -5.90 15.11 -19.67
N GLN A 507 -6.19 15.44 -18.41
CA GLN A 507 -5.30 16.25 -17.55
C GLN A 507 -3.95 15.55 -17.26
N LEU A 508 -3.92 14.22 -17.09
CA LEU A 508 -2.66 13.47 -16.94
C LEU A 508 -1.82 13.55 -18.21
N ASN A 509 -2.44 13.41 -19.38
CA ASN A 509 -1.76 13.48 -20.67
C ASN A 509 -1.28 14.90 -21.03
N GLU A 510 -2.02 15.95 -20.65
CA GLU A 510 -1.56 17.35 -20.73
C GLU A 510 -0.32 17.58 -19.86
N LEU A 511 -0.35 17.09 -18.62
CA LEU A 511 0.75 17.21 -17.67
C LEU A 511 1.99 16.41 -18.10
N GLU A 512 1.82 15.28 -18.78
CA GLU A 512 2.90 14.48 -19.38
C GLU A 512 3.51 15.14 -20.62
N GLN A 513 2.72 15.79 -21.47
CA GLN A 513 3.25 16.57 -22.60
C GLN A 513 4.22 17.66 -22.12
N VAL A 514 3.92 18.30 -20.97
CA VAL A 514 4.79 19.31 -20.35
C VAL A 514 5.96 18.67 -19.60
N ALA A 515 5.75 17.56 -18.88
CA ALA A 515 6.79 16.92 -18.05
C ALA A 515 7.77 16.03 -18.84
N SER A 516 7.35 15.49 -19.99
CA SER A 516 8.14 14.67 -20.91
C SER A 516 8.87 13.48 -20.26
N LEU A 517 8.30 12.87 -19.21
CA LEU A 517 8.92 11.79 -18.44
C LEU A 517 8.94 10.45 -19.20
N GLY A 518 8.07 10.28 -20.19
CA GLY A 518 7.85 9.05 -20.95
C GLY A 518 6.83 8.10 -20.33
N VAL A 519 5.91 8.59 -19.50
CA VAL A 519 4.88 7.76 -18.84
C VAL A 519 3.72 7.49 -19.80
N GLU A 520 3.20 6.26 -19.80
CA GLU A 520 1.97 5.88 -20.50
C GLU A 520 0.82 5.77 -19.49
N TYR A 521 -0.11 6.73 -19.49
CA TYR A 521 -1.29 6.71 -18.60
C TYR A 521 -2.47 5.96 -19.23
N GLU A 522 -3.20 5.20 -18.41
CA GLU A 522 -4.43 4.52 -18.82
C GLU A 522 -5.44 4.45 -17.65
N ILE A 523 -6.74 4.56 -17.91
CA ILE A 523 -7.77 4.38 -16.87
C ILE A 523 -8.27 2.93 -16.85
N SER A 524 -8.37 2.36 -15.65
CA SER A 524 -8.97 1.04 -15.43
C SER A 524 -10.51 1.07 -15.40
N GLU A 525 -11.12 0.01 -15.92
CA GLU A 525 -12.58 -0.20 -15.95
C GLU A 525 -12.89 -1.65 -15.53
N ALA A 526 -13.97 -1.86 -14.78
CA ALA A 526 -14.42 -3.17 -14.34
C ALA A 526 -14.68 -4.12 -15.54
N GLY A 527 -14.03 -5.28 -15.53
CA GLY A 527 -14.08 -6.27 -16.61
C GLY A 527 -12.98 -6.13 -17.67
N LYS A 528 -12.07 -5.15 -17.58
CA LYS A 528 -10.80 -5.15 -18.32
C LYS A 528 -9.75 -6.02 -17.62
N ASP A 529 -8.73 -6.42 -18.38
CA ASP A 529 -7.51 -7.00 -17.84
C ASP A 529 -6.23 -6.50 -18.55
N TYR A 530 -5.11 -6.66 -17.87
CA TYR A 530 -3.80 -6.16 -18.25
C TYR A 530 -2.76 -7.28 -18.22
N CYS A 531 -1.99 -7.43 -19.29
CA CYS A 531 -0.96 -8.46 -19.44
C CYS A 531 0.44 -7.84 -19.57
N PHE A 532 1.44 -8.33 -18.81
CA PHE A 532 2.74 -7.66 -18.59
C PHE A 532 3.98 -8.56 -18.59
#